data_AF-A0A955JNY7-F1
#
_entry.id   AF-A0A955JNY7-F1
#
_cell.length_a   1.000
_cell.length_b   1.000
_cell.length_c   1.000
_cell.angle_alpha   90.00
_cell.angle_beta   90.00
_cell.angle_gamma   90.00
#
_symmetry.space_group_name_H-M   'P 1'
#
loop_
_entity.id
_entity.type
_entity.pdbx_description
1 polymer ?
#
loop_
_entity_poly.entity_id
_entity_poly.type
_entity_poly.pdbx_seq_one_letter_code
_entity_poly.pdbx_strand_id
1 'polypeptide(L)'
;MNPDTGTSMNLSSPRSRKARAAHAFHARWFRVLLRGAAIASLFIWAVTVYIGHNSLGYIFLALLGLLATPLLWYYGELEKLAPTAEGTIDAVLDRALLAELHQGMSTQQLCAIVSKQPGGYFFANRFAIAGELLDAIATQVPIDAVWAKAQQVQTDLGLSIIDSSVVVAAICLSLPDPDSILGHLELDTQDVMTGVKWFAHIRETIAIHTERKNYGGIGRDLSFGWAPLLNRMGYNITRGIESGAFVHRSLPVHDEIIGQALHVLSQPGRRNVALVGEVGVGKTTIVHSLAKHILD
;
A
#
# COMPACT_ATOMS: atom_id res chain seq x y z
N MET A 1 3.79 -37.95 12.98
CA MET A 1 3.49 -36.72 13.75
C MET A 1 2.72 -35.81 12.79
N ASN A 2 1.54 -35.36 13.20
CA ASN A 2 0.32 -35.11 12.40
C ASN A 2 0.42 -34.38 11.03
N PRO A 3 -0.42 -34.75 10.05
CA PRO A 3 -0.65 -34.04 8.80
C PRO A 3 -1.86 -33.07 8.91
N ASP A 4 -1.79 -32.09 9.82
CA ASP A 4 -2.81 -31.02 9.94
C ASP A 4 -2.31 -29.67 9.38
N THR A 5 -1.33 -29.70 8.48
CA THR A 5 -0.75 -28.49 7.87
C THR A 5 -1.44 -28.19 6.55
N GLY A 6 -2.46 -27.31 6.57
CA GLY A 6 -2.96 -26.74 5.32
C GLY A 6 -4.10 -25.71 5.39
N THR A 7 -4.99 -25.75 6.38
CA THR A 7 -6.26 -24.98 6.28
C THR A 7 -6.79 -24.41 7.61
N SER A 8 -6.01 -24.39 8.69
CA SER A 8 -6.48 -23.83 9.96
C SER A 8 -6.25 -22.31 10.02
N MET A 9 -7.29 -21.52 9.79
CA MET A 9 -7.27 -20.08 10.03
C MET A 9 -7.16 -19.79 11.53
N ASN A 10 -6.00 -19.31 12.00
CA ASN A 10 -5.83 -19.00 13.42
C ASN A 10 -6.12 -17.52 13.73
N LEU A 11 -7.34 -17.24 14.18
CA LEU A 11 -7.76 -15.88 14.56
C LEU A 11 -7.25 -15.41 15.92
N SER A 12 -6.52 -16.23 16.69
CA SER A 12 -5.90 -15.85 17.97
C SER A 12 -4.40 -15.57 17.87
N SER A 13 -3.82 -15.61 16.67
CA SER A 13 -2.39 -15.40 16.45
C SER A 13 -1.93 -13.99 16.89
N PRO A 14 -0.63 -13.80 17.19
CA PRO A 14 -0.10 -12.49 17.56
C PRO A 14 -0.38 -11.42 16.49
N ARG A 15 -0.34 -11.81 15.20
CA ARG A 15 -0.66 -10.93 14.07
C ARG A 15 -2.12 -10.48 14.10
N SER A 16 -3.04 -11.36 14.50
CA SER A 16 -4.46 -11.01 14.63
C SER A 16 -4.77 -10.02 15.73
N ARG A 17 -4.12 -10.19 16.87
CA ARG A 17 -4.23 -9.25 17.99
C ARG A 17 -3.69 -7.87 17.60
N LYS A 18 -2.57 -7.83 16.88
CA LYS A 18 -2.00 -6.57 16.35
C LYS A 18 -2.92 -5.91 15.32
N ALA A 19 -3.53 -6.67 14.41
CA ALA A 19 -4.47 -6.12 13.43
C ALA A 19 -5.70 -5.49 14.10
N ARG A 20 -6.29 -6.17 15.09
CA ARG A 20 -7.42 -5.62 15.88
C ARG A 20 -7.04 -4.37 16.67
N ALA A 21 -5.86 -4.36 17.29
CA ALA A 21 -5.34 -3.16 17.95
C ALA A 21 -5.18 -2.01 16.94
N ALA A 22 -4.61 -2.27 15.77
CA ALA A 22 -4.45 -1.28 14.71
C ALA A 22 -5.80 -0.66 14.26
N HIS A 23 -6.88 -1.44 14.24
CA HIS A 23 -8.22 -0.95 13.92
C HIS A 23 -8.74 0.05 14.95
N ALA A 24 -8.51 -0.18 16.26
CA ALA A 24 -8.85 0.80 17.29
C ALA A 24 -8.09 2.13 17.12
N PHE A 25 -6.82 2.08 16.70
CA PHE A 25 -6.00 3.26 16.41
C PHE A 25 -6.25 3.89 15.02
N HIS A 26 -7.07 3.27 14.17
CA HIS A 26 -7.31 3.74 12.80
C HIS A 26 -7.97 5.14 12.79
N ALA A 27 -8.83 5.40 13.76
CA ALA A 27 -9.56 6.65 13.92
C ALA A 27 -8.61 7.87 13.88
N ARG A 28 -8.73 8.68 12.82
CA ARG A 28 -7.88 9.85 12.59
C ARG A 28 -7.96 10.85 13.76
N TRP A 29 -9.15 11.07 14.31
CA TRP A 29 -9.37 11.99 15.43
C TRP A 29 -8.62 11.55 16.69
N PHE A 30 -8.61 10.25 16.99
CA PHE A 30 -7.94 9.71 18.16
C PHE A 30 -6.42 9.91 18.06
N ARG A 31 -5.84 9.64 16.89
CA ARG A 31 -4.41 9.89 16.62
C ARG A 31 -4.05 11.38 16.68
N VAL A 32 -4.93 12.26 16.20
CA VAL A 32 -4.71 13.72 16.27
C VAL A 32 -4.79 14.20 17.72
N LEU A 33 -5.76 13.74 18.50
CA LEU A 33 -5.92 14.06 19.92
C LEU A 33 -4.67 13.64 20.70
N LEU A 34 -4.22 12.40 20.50
CA LEU A 34 -3.11 11.85 21.25
C LEU A 34 -1.76 12.48 20.84
N ARG A 35 -1.59 12.88 19.56
CA ARG A 35 -0.49 13.76 19.13
C ARG A 35 -0.56 15.14 19.78
N GLY A 36 -1.73 15.75 19.81
CA GLY A 36 -1.95 17.05 20.45
C GLY A 36 -1.64 17.02 21.94
N ALA A 37 -2.09 15.96 22.64
CA ALA A 37 -1.80 15.74 24.05
C ALA A 37 -0.30 15.53 24.31
N ALA A 38 0.40 14.78 23.44
CA ALA A 38 1.85 14.63 23.53
C ALA A 38 2.57 15.98 23.36
N ILE A 39 2.21 16.77 22.34
CA ILE A 39 2.80 18.10 22.11
C ILE A 39 2.51 19.05 23.28
N ALA A 40 1.28 19.04 23.81
CA ALA A 40 0.93 19.84 24.98
C ALA A 40 1.73 19.42 26.22
N SER A 41 1.91 18.12 26.45
CA SER A 41 2.73 17.60 27.55
C SER A 41 4.19 18.06 27.45
N LEU A 42 4.77 18.03 26.24
CA LEU A 42 6.11 18.54 25.99
C LEU A 42 6.20 20.05 26.24
N PHE A 43 5.19 20.82 25.83
CA PHE A 43 5.16 22.27 26.05
C PHE A 43 5.04 22.63 27.53
N ILE A 44 4.15 21.95 28.27
CA ILE A 44 3.98 22.15 29.72
C ILE A 44 5.28 21.77 30.46
N TRP A 45 5.91 20.66 30.08
CA TRP A 45 7.23 20.29 30.61
C TRP A 45 8.26 21.42 30.39
N ALA A 46 8.36 21.95 29.17
CA ALA A 46 9.30 23.02 28.85
C ALA A 46 9.05 24.28 29.67
N VAL A 47 7.80 24.73 29.79
CA VAL A 47 7.46 25.93 30.59
C VAL A 47 7.76 25.71 32.07
N THR A 48 7.34 24.58 32.64
CA THR A 48 7.49 24.32 34.09
C THR A 48 8.94 24.16 34.52
N VAL A 49 9.80 23.56 33.69
CA VAL A 49 11.22 23.36 34.00
C VAL A 49 12.06 24.61 33.70
N TYR A 50 11.88 25.24 32.53
CA TYR A 50 12.74 26.36 32.12
C TYR A 50 12.31 27.70 32.67
N ILE A 51 11.00 27.95 32.82
CA ILE A 51 10.48 29.22 33.35
C ILE A 51 10.14 29.08 34.83
N GLY A 52 9.49 27.98 35.21
CA GLY A 52 9.04 27.75 36.59
C GLY A 52 10.10 27.23 37.55
N HIS A 53 11.25 26.75 37.05
CA HIS A 53 12.31 26.07 37.84
C HIS A 53 11.80 24.98 38.80
N ASN A 54 10.66 24.35 38.47
CA ASN A 54 10.00 23.36 39.30
C ASN A 54 10.35 21.94 38.86
N SER A 55 10.83 21.12 39.80
CA SER A 55 11.17 19.71 39.56
C SER A 55 9.95 18.83 39.24
N LEU A 56 8.74 19.26 39.62
CA LEU A 56 7.51 18.56 39.26
C LEU A 56 7.24 18.54 37.75
N GLY A 57 7.89 19.42 36.97
CA GLY A 57 7.77 19.44 35.52
C GLY A 57 8.12 18.11 34.84
N TYR A 58 9.06 17.34 35.39
CA TYR A 58 9.49 16.05 34.81
C TYR A 58 8.38 14.99 34.72
N ILE A 59 7.29 15.13 35.48
CA ILE A 59 6.11 14.24 35.35
C ILE A 59 5.49 14.35 33.94
N PHE A 60 5.49 15.56 33.36
CA PHE A 60 4.98 15.79 32.01
C PHE A 60 5.89 15.19 30.93
N LEU A 61 7.17 14.95 31.22
CA LEU A 61 8.07 14.20 30.34
C LEU A 61 7.74 12.70 30.38
N ALA A 62 7.44 12.14 31.55
CA ALA A 62 6.98 10.75 31.67
C ALA A 62 5.63 10.55 30.95
N LEU A 63 4.70 11.49 31.12
CA LEU A 63 3.41 11.49 30.42
C LEU A 63 3.59 11.58 28.89
N LEU A 64 4.53 12.40 28.40
CA LEU A 64 4.89 12.44 26.99
C LEU A 64 5.31 11.06 26.48
N GLY A 65 6.19 10.36 27.20
CA GLY A 65 6.63 9.00 26.83
C GLY A 65 5.45 8.03 26.73
N LEU A 66 4.56 8.05 27.72
CA LEU A 66 3.37 7.20 27.75
C LEU A 66 2.41 7.48 26.58
N LEU A 67 2.21 8.76 26.24
CA LEU A 67 1.38 9.16 25.10
C LEU A 67 2.06 8.89 23.75
N ALA A 68 3.37 9.10 23.64
CA ALA A 68 4.08 8.93 22.37
C ALA A 68 4.24 7.44 21.99
N THR A 69 4.41 6.55 22.96
CA THR A 69 4.62 5.11 22.73
C THR A 69 3.56 4.47 21.83
N PRO A 70 2.24 4.58 22.08
CA PRO A 70 1.22 4.00 21.20
C PRO A 70 1.21 4.63 19.79
N LEU A 71 1.58 5.91 19.62
CA LEU A 71 1.74 6.50 18.29
C LEU A 71 2.92 5.88 17.55
N LEU A 72 4.08 5.79 18.21
CA LEU A 72 5.28 5.22 17.61
C LEU A 72 5.06 3.75 17.25
N TRP A 73 4.38 2.99 18.11
CA TRP A 73 3.99 1.63 17.81
C TRP A 73 3.04 1.54 16.61
N TYR A 74 2.07 2.46 16.51
CA TYR A 74 1.17 2.51 15.36
C TYR A 74 1.89 2.76 14.03
N TYR A 75 2.69 3.83 13.96
CA TYR A 75 3.40 4.22 12.73
C TYR A 75 4.60 3.32 12.41
N GLY A 76 5.16 2.64 13.41
CA GLY A 76 6.29 1.73 13.24
C GLY A 76 5.86 0.35 12.75
N GLU A 77 4.90 -0.28 13.43
CA GLU A 77 4.57 -1.69 13.20
C GLU A 77 3.11 -1.92 12.77
N LEU A 78 2.15 -1.25 13.42
CA LEU A 78 0.74 -1.59 13.22
C LEU A 78 0.15 -1.09 11.90
N GLU A 79 0.66 -0.01 11.31
CA GLU A 79 0.14 0.55 10.06
C GLU A 79 0.38 -0.39 8.88
N LYS A 80 1.60 -0.96 8.80
CA LYS A 80 2.05 -1.88 7.75
C LYS A 80 2.50 -3.21 8.38
N LEU A 81 1.53 -4.08 8.68
CA LEU A 81 1.83 -5.43 9.17
C LEU A 81 2.35 -6.30 8.01
N ALA A 82 3.66 -6.56 8.02
CA ALA A 82 4.27 -7.45 7.06
C ALA A 82 3.64 -8.88 7.14
N PRO A 83 3.49 -9.57 6.00
CA PRO A 83 3.13 -10.98 6.00
C PRO A 83 4.29 -11.81 6.57
N THR A 84 3.97 -12.87 7.31
CA THR A 84 4.97 -13.84 7.77
C THR A 84 5.04 -14.97 6.75
N ALA A 85 6.24 -15.51 6.49
CA ALA A 85 6.45 -16.63 5.56
C ALA A 85 5.86 -17.97 6.03
N GLU A 86 5.24 -18.00 7.22
CA GLU A 86 4.54 -19.16 7.73
C GLU A 86 3.28 -19.38 6.89
N GLY A 87 3.13 -20.56 6.29
CA GLY A 87 2.10 -20.89 5.30
C GLY A 87 0.65 -20.94 5.81
N THR A 88 0.34 -20.25 6.91
CA THR A 88 -1.02 -20.13 7.44
C THR A 88 -1.71 -18.90 6.85
N ILE A 89 -3.02 -18.99 6.64
CA ILE A 89 -3.81 -17.94 5.97
C ILE A 89 -3.80 -16.64 6.79
N ASP A 90 -3.80 -16.75 8.12
CA ASP A 90 -3.72 -15.59 9.02
C ASP A 90 -2.35 -14.88 8.98
N ALA A 91 -1.29 -15.56 8.57
CA ALA A 91 0.04 -14.98 8.41
C ALA A 91 0.16 -14.13 7.14
N VAL A 92 -0.71 -14.34 6.16
CA VAL A 92 -0.62 -13.70 4.84
C VAL A 92 -1.81 -12.78 4.51
N LEU A 93 -2.92 -12.86 5.22
CA LEU A 93 -4.10 -12.00 5.00
C LEU A 93 -3.79 -10.51 5.21
N ASP A 94 -4.47 -9.64 4.46
CA ASP A 94 -4.41 -8.19 4.63
C ASP A 94 -4.88 -7.76 6.03
N ARG A 95 -4.22 -6.74 6.58
CA ARG A 95 -4.46 -6.25 7.94
C ARG A 95 -5.91 -5.83 8.17
N ALA A 96 -6.53 -5.14 7.21
CA ALA A 96 -7.86 -4.57 7.40
C ALA A 96 -8.91 -5.67 7.50
N LEU A 97 -8.82 -6.68 6.63
CA LEU A 97 -9.65 -7.88 6.71
C LEU A 97 -9.44 -8.61 8.04
N LEU A 98 -8.18 -8.85 8.39
CA LEU A 98 -7.82 -9.62 9.57
C LEU A 98 -8.36 -8.97 10.86
N ALA A 99 -8.39 -7.64 10.92
CA ALA A 99 -8.92 -6.90 12.06
C ALA A 99 -10.43 -7.09 12.29
N GLU A 100 -11.22 -7.31 11.23
CA GLU A 100 -12.68 -7.44 11.30
C GLU A 100 -13.16 -8.89 11.45
N LEU A 101 -12.25 -9.87 11.41
CA LEU A 101 -12.58 -11.30 11.47
C LEU A 101 -12.82 -11.79 12.92
N HIS A 102 -13.86 -12.62 13.06
CA HIS A 102 -14.34 -13.21 14.32
C HIS A 102 -14.43 -14.74 14.20
N GLN A 103 -14.32 -15.45 15.32
CA GLN A 103 -14.44 -16.91 15.35
C GLN A 103 -15.88 -17.34 15.04
N GLY A 104 -16.05 -18.37 14.20
CA GLY A 104 -17.37 -18.89 13.83
C GLY A 104 -18.14 -18.02 12.82
N MET A 105 -17.44 -17.16 12.08
CA MET A 105 -18.05 -16.29 11.06
C MET A 105 -18.62 -17.10 9.90
N SER A 106 -19.79 -16.68 9.38
CA SER A 106 -20.37 -17.26 8.16
C SER A 106 -19.81 -16.60 6.90
N THR A 107 -19.90 -17.28 5.75
CA THR A 107 -19.49 -16.71 4.45
C THR A 107 -20.24 -15.42 4.12
N GLN A 108 -21.51 -15.29 4.50
CA GLN A 108 -22.29 -14.05 4.32
C GLN A 108 -21.71 -12.88 5.12
N GLN A 109 -21.30 -13.12 6.37
CA GLN A 109 -20.64 -12.10 7.19
C GLN A 109 -19.27 -11.71 6.60
N LEU A 110 -18.54 -12.67 6.04
CA LEU A 110 -17.30 -12.39 5.31
C LEU A 110 -17.56 -11.50 4.09
N CYS A 111 -18.59 -11.78 3.29
CA CYS A 111 -18.99 -10.95 2.15
C CYS A 111 -19.32 -9.51 2.58
N ALA A 112 -20.04 -9.33 3.69
CA ALA A 112 -20.38 -8.01 4.24
C ALA A 112 -19.16 -7.19 4.70
N ILE A 113 -18.08 -7.87 5.14
CA ILE A 113 -16.80 -7.23 5.49
C ILE A 113 -16.04 -6.88 4.21
N VAL A 114 -15.87 -7.86 3.33
CA VAL A 114 -15.06 -7.71 2.10
C VAL A 114 -15.61 -6.63 1.19
N SER A 115 -16.94 -6.50 1.09
CA SER A 115 -17.61 -5.47 0.28
C SER A 115 -17.36 -4.04 0.77
N LYS A 116 -16.92 -3.83 2.01
CA LYS A 116 -16.52 -2.52 2.56
C LYS A 116 -15.03 -2.22 2.39
N GLN A 117 -14.25 -3.17 1.86
CA GLN A 117 -12.82 -3.02 1.66
C GLN A 117 -12.51 -2.56 0.23
N PRO A 118 -11.31 -1.96 -0.02
CA PRO A 118 -10.95 -1.45 -1.34
C PRO A 118 -11.03 -2.48 -2.48
N GLY A 119 -10.69 -3.75 -2.22
CA GLY A 119 -10.80 -4.82 -3.21
C GLY A 119 -12.25 -5.19 -3.50
N GLY A 120 -13.14 -5.16 -2.50
CA GLY A 120 -14.58 -5.33 -2.68
C GLY A 120 -15.18 -4.22 -3.54
N TYR A 121 -14.87 -2.95 -3.24
CA TYR A 121 -15.29 -1.82 -4.06
C TYR A 121 -14.78 -1.90 -5.50
N PHE A 122 -13.55 -2.39 -5.69
CA PHE A 122 -12.99 -2.58 -7.03
C PHE A 122 -13.79 -3.60 -7.83
N PHE A 123 -14.09 -4.78 -7.25
CA PHE A 123 -14.89 -5.80 -7.92
C PHE A 123 -16.35 -5.38 -8.14
N ALA A 124 -16.93 -4.68 -7.17
CA ALA A 124 -18.26 -4.11 -7.30
C ALA A 124 -18.37 -3.14 -8.48
N ASN A 125 -17.43 -2.20 -8.59
CA ASN A 125 -17.49 -1.17 -9.63
C ASN A 125 -17.05 -1.68 -11.00
N ARG A 126 -16.10 -2.63 -11.07
CA ARG A 126 -15.52 -3.08 -12.34
C ARG A 126 -16.28 -4.26 -12.96
N PHE A 127 -16.68 -5.20 -12.12
CA PHE A 127 -17.23 -6.49 -12.55
C PHE A 127 -18.69 -6.67 -12.08
N ALA A 128 -19.30 -5.68 -11.43
CA ALA A 128 -20.64 -5.78 -10.85
C ALA A 128 -20.80 -6.94 -9.84
N ILE A 129 -19.70 -7.46 -9.30
CA ILE A 129 -19.72 -8.53 -8.28
C ILE A 129 -19.91 -7.87 -6.91
N ALA A 130 -21.17 -7.65 -6.53
CA ALA A 130 -21.56 -7.01 -5.27
C ALA A 130 -22.99 -7.38 -4.83
N GLY A 131 -23.31 -7.02 -3.58
CA GLY A 131 -24.69 -7.06 -3.05
C GLY A 131 -25.33 -8.44 -3.16
N GLU A 132 -26.52 -8.48 -3.76
CA GLU A 132 -27.37 -9.68 -3.86
C GLU A 132 -26.67 -10.87 -4.51
N LEU A 133 -25.83 -10.64 -5.53
CA LEU A 133 -25.07 -11.70 -6.18
C LEU A 133 -24.09 -12.34 -5.18
N LEU A 134 -23.33 -11.51 -4.47
CA LEU A 134 -22.34 -11.98 -3.52
C LEU A 134 -23.00 -12.71 -2.33
N ASP A 135 -24.18 -12.26 -1.90
CA ASP A 135 -24.99 -12.91 -0.85
C ASP A 135 -25.58 -14.26 -1.33
N ALA A 136 -26.02 -14.35 -2.59
CA ALA A 136 -26.49 -15.58 -3.20
C ALA A 136 -25.39 -16.63 -3.28
N ILE A 137 -24.18 -16.22 -3.66
CA ILE A 137 -22.98 -17.08 -3.69
C ILE A 137 -22.60 -17.51 -2.27
N ALA A 138 -22.59 -16.57 -1.32
CA ALA A 138 -22.20 -16.83 0.06
C ALA A 138 -23.05 -17.89 0.76
N THR A 139 -24.32 -18.04 0.35
CA THR A 139 -25.24 -19.02 0.94
C THR A 139 -24.91 -20.45 0.51
N GLN A 140 -24.21 -20.64 -0.61
CA GLN A 140 -23.92 -21.96 -1.18
C GLN A 140 -22.53 -22.49 -0.81
N VAL A 141 -21.65 -21.63 -0.27
CA VAL A 141 -20.23 -21.94 -0.11
C VAL A 141 -19.83 -21.95 1.37
N PRO A 142 -19.22 -23.03 1.89
CA PRO A 142 -18.65 -23.04 3.24
C PRO A 142 -17.39 -22.18 3.32
N ILE A 143 -17.21 -21.50 4.45
CA ILE A 143 -16.11 -20.54 4.65
C ILE A 143 -14.72 -21.18 4.50
N ASP A 144 -14.55 -22.45 4.91
CA ASP A 144 -13.28 -23.16 4.81
C ASP A 144 -12.87 -23.41 3.35
N ALA A 145 -13.84 -23.62 2.46
CA ALA A 145 -13.58 -23.76 1.03
C ALA A 145 -13.16 -22.43 0.40
N VAL A 146 -13.66 -21.30 0.90
CA VAL A 146 -13.22 -19.95 0.47
C VAL A 146 -11.75 -19.75 0.85
N TRP A 147 -11.37 -20.11 2.08
CA TRP A 147 -10.00 -19.95 2.55
C TRP A 147 -9.01 -20.81 1.78
N ALA A 148 -9.35 -22.08 1.53
CA ALA A 148 -8.53 -22.97 0.71
C ALA A 148 -8.37 -22.42 -0.72
N LYS A 149 -9.45 -21.91 -1.32
CA LYS A 149 -9.42 -21.31 -2.67
C LYS A 149 -8.61 -20.00 -2.69
N ALA A 150 -8.72 -19.17 -1.67
CA ALA A 150 -7.95 -17.93 -1.55
C ALA A 150 -6.43 -18.21 -1.52
N GLN A 151 -6.02 -19.26 -0.80
CA GLN A 151 -4.63 -19.70 -0.78
C GLN A 151 -4.17 -20.23 -2.15
N GLN A 152 -5.01 -20.98 -2.87
CA GLN A 152 -4.73 -21.42 -4.25
C GLN A 152 -4.53 -20.22 -5.19
N VAL A 153 -5.47 -19.26 -5.19
CA VAL A 153 -5.39 -18.04 -6.01
C VAL A 153 -4.12 -17.25 -5.69
N GLN A 154 -3.76 -17.15 -4.41
CA GLN A 154 -2.54 -16.49 -3.97
C GLN A 154 -1.29 -17.16 -4.56
N THR A 155 -1.21 -18.50 -4.48
CA THR A 155 -0.07 -19.25 -5.01
C THR A 155 0.01 -19.21 -6.52
N ASP A 156 -1.13 -19.27 -7.22
CA ASP A 156 -1.21 -19.24 -8.67
C ASP A 156 -0.74 -17.89 -9.25
N LEU A 157 -1.00 -16.81 -8.50
CA LEU A 157 -0.62 -15.45 -8.87
C LEU A 157 0.73 -15.00 -8.30
N GLY A 158 1.35 -15.79 -7.42
CA GLY A 158 2.61 -15.42 -6.75
C GLY A 158 2.48 -14.19 -5.83
N LEU A 159 1.31 -13.97 -5.22
CA LEU A 159 1.05 -12.79 -4.39
C LEU A 159 1.60 -12.96 -2.97
N SER A 160 2.19 -11.90 -2.42
CA SER A 160 2.74 -11.89 -1.07
C SER A 160 1.71 -11.70 0.04
N ILE A 161 0.50 -11.21 -0.29
CA ILE A 161 -0.58 -10.89 0.64
C ILE A 161 -1.91 -11.35 0.05
N ILE A 162 -2.79 -11.94 0.88
CA ILE A 162 -4.18 -12.24 0.51
C ILE A 162 -5.03 -11.00 0.80
N ASP A 163 -5.39 -10.31 -0.26
CA ASP A 163 -6.19 -9.08 -0.21
C ASP A 163 -7.69 -9.34 -0.31
N SER A 164 -8.48 -8.29 -0.06
CA SER A 164 -9.95 -8.33 -0.26
C SER A 164 -10.34 -8.72 -1.68
N SER A 165 -9.55 -8.35 -2.70
CA SER A 165 -9.73 -8.81 -4.07
C SER A 165 -9.61 -10.32 -4.21
N VAL A 166 -8.60 -10.92 -3.57
CA VAL A 166 -8.36 -12.37 -3.58
C VAL A 166 -9.49 -13.09 -2.87
N VAL A 167 -10.00 -12.54 -1.77
CA VAL A 167 -11.14 -13.13 -1.04
C VAL A 167 -12.42 -13.07 -1.87
N VAL A 168 -12.74 -11.96 -2.57
CA VAL A 168 -13.89 -11.91 -3.50
C VAL A 168 -13.75 -12.97 -4.58
N ALA A 169 -12.57 -13.05 -5.22
CA ALA A 169 -12.32 -14.05 -6.24
C ALA A 169 -12.47 -15.47 -5.70
N ALA A 170 -11.95 -15.73 -4.50
CA ALA A 170 -12.08 -17.04 -3.86
C ALA A 170 -13.55 -17.39 -3.58
N ILE A 171 -14.38 -16.44 -3.13
CA ILE A 171 -15.82 -16.66 -2.91
C ILE A 171 -16.49 -17.10 -4.22
N CYS A 172 -16.21 -16.40 -5.33
CA CYS A 172 -16.75 -16.75 -6.64
C CYS A 172 -16.25 -18.12 -7.13
N LEU A 173 -14.95 -18.40 -6.98
CA LEU A 173 -14.32 -19.62 -7.51
C LEU A 173 -14.52 -20.87 -6.62
N SER A 174 -15.06 -20.70 -5.42
CA SER A 174 -15.43 -21.81 -4.53
C SER A 174 -16.79 -22.41 -4.84
N LEU A 175 -17.54 -21.85 -5.79
CA LEU A 175 -18.76 -22.46 -6.31
C LEU A 175 -18.47 -23.76 -7.07
N PRO A 176 -19.39 -24.75 -7.07
CA PRO A 176 -19.26 -25.95 -7.88
C PRO A 176 -19.22 -25.67 -9.39
N ASP A 177 -19.95 -24.65 -9.85
CA ASP A 177 -19.99 -24.20 -11.25
C ASP A 177 -19.96 -22.66 -11.31
N PRO A 178 -18.78 -22.04 -11.22
CA PRO A 178 -18.65 -20.57 -11.16
C PRO A 178 -19.11 -19.91 -12.46
N ASP A 179 -18.88 -20.53 -13.62
CA ASP A 179 -19.17 -19.94 -14.92
C ASP A 179 -20.69 -19.84 -15.17
N SER A 180 -21.49 -20.72 -14.58
CA SER A 180 -22.97 -20.62 -14.66
C SER A 180 -23.54 -19.35 -14.05
N ILE A 181 -22.99 -18.92 -12.89
CA ILE A 181 -23.46 -17.74 -12.16
C ILE A 181 -22.80 -16.47 -12.70
N LEU A 182 -21.49 -16.54 -12.99
CA LEU A 182 -20.72 -15.41 -13.55
C LEU A 182 -21.12 -15.10 -15.00
N GLY A 183 -21.56 -16.10 -15.76
CA GLY A 183 -22.01 -15.93 -17.15
C GLY A 183 -23.21 -14.99 -17.30
N HIS A 184 -24.04 -14.80 -16.26
CA HIS A 184 -25.09 -13.78 -16.26
C HIS A 184 -24.55 -12.34 -16.33
N LEU A 185 -23.29 -12.14 -15.94
CA LEU A 185 -22.57 -10.88 -16.04
C LEU A 185 -21.60 -10.85 -17.24
N GLU A 186 -21.66 -11.85 -18.12
CA GLU A 186 -20.69 -12.06 -19.20
C GLU A 186 -19.24 -12.13 -18.67
N LEU A 187 -19.06 -12.77 -17.51
CA LEU A 187 -17.76 -12.95 -16.88
C LEU A 187 -17.35 -14.41 -16.85
N ASP A 188 -16.09 -14.66 -17.16
CA ASP A 188 -15.47 -15.97 -17.00
C ASP A 188 -14.63 -16.03 -15.72
N THR A 189 -14.34 -17.25 -15.27
CA THR A 189 -13.36 -17.51 -14.20
C THR A 189 -12.00 -16.82 -14.43
N GLN A 190 -11.56 -16.71 -15.70
CA GLN A 190 -10.32 -16.02 -16.05
C GLN A 190 -10.39 -14.50 -15.87
N ASP A 191 -11.56 -13.90 -16.06
CA ASP A 191 -11.75 -12.44 -15.87
C ASP A 191 -11.63 -12.06 -14.40
N VAL A 192 -12.19 -12.89 -13.52
CA VAL A 192 -12.07 -12.71 -12.07
C VAL A 192 -10.60 -12.78 -11.65
N MET A 193 -9.84 -13.77 -12.15
CA MET A 193 -8.41 -13.90 -11.89
C MET A 193 -7.60 -12.71 -12.41
N THR A 194 -7.94 -12.22 -13.60
CA THR A 194 -7.34 -11.01 -14.19
C THR A 194 -7.66 -9.76 -13.37
N GLY A 195 -8.88 -9.67 -12.82
CA GLY A 195 -9.28 -8.63 -11.89
C GLY A 195 -8.39 -8.58 -10.64
N VAL A 196 -8.07 -9.75 -10.07
CA VAL A 196 -7.14 -9.83 -8.91
C VAL A 196 -5.76 -9.33 -9.29
N LYS A 197 -5.19 -9.77 -10.43
CA LYS A 197 -3.89 -9.28 -10.92
C LYS A 197 -3.87 -7.76 -11.09
N TRP A 198 -4.94 -7.21 -11.66
CA TRP A 198 -5.04 -5.78 -11.87
C TRP A 198 -5.09 -5.01 -10.56
N PHE A 199 -5.88 -5.47 -9.59
CA PHE A 199 -5.93 -4.84 -8.27
C PHE A 199 -4.58 -4.91 -7.54
N ALA A 200 -3.90 -6.06 -7.59
CA ALA A 200 -2.56 -6.22 -7.03
C ALA A 200 -1.58 -5.22 -7.65
N HIS A 201 -1.61 -5.06 -8.98
CA HIS A 201 -0.78 -4.09 -9.69
C HIS A 201 -1.12 -2.62 -9.31
N ILE A 202 -2.40 -2.29 -9.12
CA ILE A 202 -2.81 -0.97 -8.64
C ILE A 202 -2.21 -0.71 -7.24
N ARG A 203 -2.29 -1.67 -6.33
CA ARG A 203 -1.71 -1.54 -4.99
C ARG A 203 -0.20 -1.39 -5.01
N GLU A 204 0.49 -2.21 -5.80
CA GLU A 204 1.93 -2.10 -6.00
C GLU A 204 2.31 -0.72 -6.53
N THR A 205 1.59 -0.24 -7.53
CA THR A 205 1.77 1.11 -8.09
C THR A 205 1.59 2.16 -6.99
N ILE A 206 0.51 2.10 -6.20
CA ILE A 206 0.28 3.04 -5.09
C ILE A 206 1.41 2.95 -4.06
N ALA A 207 1.91 1.75 -3.74
CA ALA A 207 2.98 1.55 -2.78
C ALA A 207 4.28 2.21 -3.23
N ILE A 208 4.70 1.97 -4.48
CA ILE A 208 5.87 2.60 -5.10
C ILE A 208 5.75 4.13 -5.09
N HIS A 209 4.55 4.67 -5.31
CA HIS A 209 4.34 6.13 -5.37
C HIS A 209 4.19 6.78 -4.00
N THR A 210 3.69 6.05 -3.01
CA THR A 210 3.52 6.57 -1.64
C THR A 210 4.82 6.49 -0.85
N GLU A 211 5.78 5.69 -1.30
CA GLU A 211 7.09 5.58 -0.68
C GLU A 211 7.80 6.95 -0.71
N ARG A 212 8.16 7.42 0.48
CA ARG A 212 8.92 8.67 0.62
C ARG A 212 10.34 8.42 0.14
N LYS A 213 10.66 8.94 -1.03
CA LYS A 213 12.03 8.97 -1.53
C LYS A 213 12.77 10.18 -0.96
N ASN A 214 13.87 9.92 -0.26
CA ASN A 214 14.70 10.97 0.33
C ASN A 214 15.80 11.37 -0.66
N TYR A 215 15.49 12.29 -1.58
CA TYR A 215 16.42 12.73 -2.62
C TYR A 215 17.48 13.77 -2.17
N GLY A 216 17.75 13.82 -0.85
CA GLY A 216 18.68 14.76 -0.23
C GLY A 216 18.03 15.66 0.83
N GLY A 217 18.84 16.55 1.42
CA GLY A 217 18.41 17.47 2.46
C GLY A 217 19.04 18.85 2.31
N ILE A 218 18.95 19.66 3.36
CA ILE A 218 19.44 21.07 3.37
C ILE A 218 20.90 21.16 2.89
N GLY A 219 21.76 20.19 3.22
CA GLY A 219 23.16 20.16 2.78
C GLY A 219 23.34 20.07 1.25
N ARG A 220 22.43 19.39 0.55
CA ARG A 220 22.42 19.34 -0.93
C ARG A 220 22.05 20.69 -1.51
N ASP A 221 21.04 21.33 -0.95
CA ASP A 221 20.60 22.64 -1.39
C ASP A 221 21.69 23.71 -1.12
N LEU A 222 22.52 23.49 -0.09
CA LEU A 222 23.70 24.33 0.19
C LEU A 222 24.89 24.05 -0.75
N SER A 223 25.07 22.83 -1.25
CA SER A 223 26.22 22.48 -2.11
C SER A 223 26.07 22.94 -3.56
N PHE A 224 24.84 23.02 -4.09
CA PHE A 224 24.58 23.45 -5.46
C PHE A 224 24.56 24.98 -5.64
N GLY A 225 24.49 25.73 -4.55
CA GLY A 225 24.41 27.19 -4.58
C GLY A 225 23.08 27.73 -5.13
N TRP A 226 22.85 29.02 -4.93
CA TRP A 226 21.66 29.71 -5.45
C TRP A 226 21.88 30.13 -6.90
N ALA A 227 21.07 29.60 -7.84
CA ALA A 227 21.13 29.90 -9.27
C ALA A 227 19.92 30.76 -9.74
N PRO A 228 19.95 32.10 -9.53
CA PRO A 228 18.77 32.96 -9.75
C PRO A 228 18.34 33.03 -11.22
N LEU A 229 19.29 33.00 -12.16
CA LEU A 229 18.98 33.07 -13.59
C LEU A 229 18.28 31.78 -14.07
N LEU A 230 18.81 30.62 -13.68
CA LEU A 230 18.23 29.32 -14.06
C LEU A 230 16.85 29.12 -13.42
N ASN A 231 16.65 29.58 -12.18
CA ASN A 231 15.34 29.50 -11.51
C ASN A 231 14.29 30.41 -12.15
N ARG A 232 14.69 31.49 -12.83
CA ARG A 232 13.77 32.40 -13.55
C ARG A 232 13.46 31.92 -14.96
N MET A 233 14.46 31.38 -15.66
CA MET A 233 14.37 31.07 -17.09
C MET A 233 14.15 29.58 -17.38
N GLY A 234 14.35 28.71 -16.40
CA GLY A 234 14.28 27.26 -16.55
C GLY A 234 13.29 26.62 -15.57
N TYR A 235 13.02 25.35 -15.81
CA TYR A 235 12.19 24.51 -14.95
C TYR A 235 13.03 23.37 -14.37
N ASN A 236 13.06 23.25 -13.04
CA ASN A 236 13.82 22.19 -12.37
C ASN A 236 13.01 20.89 -12.38
N ILE A 237 13.31 20.05 -13.37
CA ILE A 237 12.70 18.74 -13.57
C ILE A 237 12.97 17.81 -12.37
N THR A 238 14.20 17.80 -11.86
CA THR A 238 14.64 16.99 -10.73
C THR A 238 13.75 17.26 -9.50
N ARG A 239 13.58 18.53 -9.10
CA ARG A 239 12.73 18.91 -7.97
C ARG A 239 11.27 18.48 -8.15
N GLY A 240 10.75 18.51 -9.38
CA GLY A 240 9.39 18.02 -9.65
C GLY A 240 9.25 16.51 -9.60
N ILE A 241 10.31 15.75 -9.92
CA ILE A 241 10.35 14.30 -9.72
C ILE A 241 10.45 14.00 -8.22
N GLU A 242 11.24 14.77 -7.47
CA GLU A 242 11.38 14.66 -6.02
C GLU A 242 10.07 14.89 -5.26
N SER A 243 9.30 15.88 -5.68
CA SER A 243 7.99 16.19 -5.09
C SER A 243 6.87 15.24 -5.56
N GLY A 244 7.15 14.31 -6.46
CA GLY A 244 6.16 13.41 -7.06
C GLY A 244 5.21 14.09 -8.05
N ALA A 245 5.51 15.32 -8.50
CA ALA A 245 4.66 16.07 -9.43
C ALA A 245 4.62 15.47 -10.84
N PHE A 246 5.67 14.76 -11.25
CA PHE A 246 5.72 14.08 -12.55
C PHE A 246 5.47 12.58 -12.37
N VAL A 247 4.21 12.19 -12.58
CA VAL A 247 3.78 10.80 -12.68
C VAL A 247 4.21 10.28 -14.04
N HIS A 248 5.40 9.69 -14.14
CA HIS A 248 5.84 9.07 -15.39
C HIS A 248 6.09 7.59 -15.19
N ARG A 249 5.28 6.80 -15.89
CA ARG A 249 5.49 5.37 -16.10
C ARG A 249 6.76 5.25 -16.94
N SER A 250 7.80 4.61 -16.42
CA SER A 250 8.87 4.10 -17.26
C SER A 250 8.23 3.09 -18.21
N LEU A 251 8.03 3.50 -19.47
CA LEU A 251 7.65 2.57 -20.51
C LEU A 251 8.93 1.78 -20.84
N PRO A 252 8.90 0.45 -20.85
CA PRO A 252 10.06 -0.37 -21.21
C PRO A 252 10.67 0.04 -22.57
N VAL A 253 9.82 0.56 -23.47
CA VAL A 253 10.20 1.09 -24.79
C VAL A 253 11.19 2.26 -24.71
N HIS A 254 11.25 2.99 -23.59
CA HIS A 254 12.15 4.13 -23.42
C HIS A 254 13.48 3.78 -22.75
N ASP A 255 13.63 2.58 -22.18
CA ASP A 255 14.84 2.21 -21.42
C ASP A 255 16.07 2.10 -22.32
N GLU A 256 15.90 1.60 -23.55
CA GLU A 256 16.98 1.53 -24.55
C GLU A 256 17.46 2.94 -24.96
N ILE A 257 16.52 3.86 -25.19
CA ILE A 257 16.81 5.26 -25.56
C ILE A 257 17.52 5.98 -24.40
N ILE A 258 17.07 5.73 -23.16
CA ILE A 258 17.69 6.28 -21.95
C ILE A 258 19.12 5.74 -21.81
N GLY A 259 19.34 4.45 -22.01
CA GLY A 259 20.66 3.83 -22.00
C GLY A 259 21.61 4.44 -23.04
N GLN A 260 21.13 4.66 -24.26
CA GLN A 260 21.90 5.33 -25.30
C GLN A 260 22.22 6.79 -24.93
N ALA A 261 21.26 7.53 -24.38
CA ALA A 261 21.46 8.90 -23.93
C ALA A 261 22.54 8.97 -22.83
N LEU A 262 22.49 8.09 -21.83
CA LEU A 262 23.50 8.00 -20.77
C LEU A 262 24.88 7.64 -21.33
N HIS A 263 24.93 6.72 -22.29
CA HIS A 263 26.18 6.36 -22.95
C HIS A 263 26.81 7.56 -23.64
N VAL A 264 26.03 8.35 -24.40
CA VAL A 264 26.55 9.57 -25.04
C VAL A 264 26.95 10.64 -24.01
N LEU A 265 26.13 10.89 -22.99
CA LEU A 265 26.44 11.88 -21.95
C LEU A 265 27.71 11.55 -21.15
N SER A 266 28.06 10.27 -21.01
CA SER A 266 29.27 9.80 -20.31
C SER A 266 30.54 9.78 -21.17
N GLN A 267 30.44 9.93 -22.49
CA GLN A 267 31.61 9.93 -23.37
C GLN A 267 32.47 11.21 -23.22
N PRO A 268 33.81 11.10 -23.30
CA PRO A 268 34.69 12.25 -23.40
C PRO A 268 34.58 12.88 -24.81
N GLY A 269 34.09 14.11 -24.90
CA GLY A 269 34.01 14.89 -26.15
C GLY A 269 32.58 15.27 -26.55
N ARG A 270 31.73 14.29 -26.87
CA ARG A 270 30.34 14.54 -27.31
C ARG A 270 29.34 14.32 -26.17
N ARG A 271 29.08 15.36 -25.38
CA ARG A 271 28.19 15.30 -24.19
C ARG A 271 26.79 15.87 -24.41
N ASN A 272 26.33 15.94 -25.66
CA ASN A 272 25.04 16.53 -25.99
C ASN A 272 24.17 15.49 -26.69
N VAL A 273 22.94 15.34 -26.22
CA VAL A 273 21.93 14.44 -26.78
C VAL A 273 20.82 15.28 -27.40
N ALA A 274 20.40 14.92 -28.61
CA ALA A 274 19.25 15.51 -29.28
C ALA A 274 18.23 14.41 -29.58
N LEU A 275 17.00 14.60 -29.11
CA LEU A 275 15.88 13.69 -29.37
C LEU A 275 15.14 14.17 -30.63
N VAL A 276 15.15 13.36 -31.69
CA VAL A 276 14.51 13.68 -32.98
C VAL A 276 13.27 12.82 -33.17
N GLY A 277 12.14 13.44 -33.54
CA GLY A 277 10.87 12.77 -33.78
C GLY A 277 9.72 13.76 -33.88
N GLU A 278 8.54 13.30 -34.28
CA GLU A 278 7.34 14.13 -34.41
C GLU A 278 6.87 14.71 -33.06
N VAL A 279 6.07 15.77 -33.11
CA VAL A 279 5.46 16.35 -31.89
C VAL A 279 4.44 15.35 -31.34
N GLY A 280 4.47 15.10 -30.01
CA GLY A 280 3.55 14.18 -29.36
C GLY A 280 4.08 12.77 -29.11
N VAL A 281 5.25 12.39 -29.65
CA VAL A 281 5.85 11.04 -29.46
C VAL A 281 6.42 10.79 -28.04
N GLY A 282 6.21 11.70 -27.09
CA GLY A 282 6.70 11.54 -25.71
C GLY A 282 8.16 11.97 -25.47
N LYS A 283 8.75 12.81 -26.32
CA LYS A 283 10.14 13.33 -26.10
C LYS A 283 10.34 13.93 -24.71
N THR A 284 9.35 14.68 -24.20
CA THR A 284 9.38 15.26 -22.85
C THR A 284 9.42 14.17 -21.78
N THR A 285 8.63 13.11 -21.94
CA THR A 285 8.59 11.96 -21.04
C THR A 285 9.95 11.27 -20.96
N ILE A 286 10.65 11.11 -22.09
CA ILE A 286 12.00 10.53 -22.12
C ILE A 286 12.99 11.36 -21.28
N VAL A 287 12.96 12.70 -21.39
CA VAL A 287 13.83 13.59 -20.60
C VAL A 287 13.54 13.47 -19.09
N HIS A 288 12.26 13.44 -18.71
CA HIS A 288 11.85 13.23 -17.32
C HIS A 288 12.26 11.84 -16.79
N SER A 289 12.10 10.79 -17.59
CA SER A 289 12.51 9.42 -17.23
C SER A 289 14.03 9.30 -17.09
N LEU A 290 14.79 9.96 -17.96
CA LEU A 290 16.25 10.05 -17.84
C LEU A 290 16.65 10.76 -16.52
N ALA A 291 16.00 11.89 -16.19
CA ALA A 291 16.27 12.61 -14.95
C ALA A 291 15.95 11.75 -13.71
N LYS A 292 14.89 10.94 -13.77
CA LYS A 292 14.55 9.97 -12.72
C LYS A 292 15.62 8.88 -12.59
N HIS A 293 16.10 8.33 -13.71
CA HIS A 293 17.12 7.28 -13.72
C HIS A 293 18.48 7.76 -13.17
N ILE A 294 18.77 9.05 -13.22
CA ILE A 294 19.98 9.63 -12.60
C ILE A 294 19.81 9.82 -11.08
N LEU A 295 18.57 9.97 -10.59
CA LEU A 295 18.25 10.16 -9.18
C LEU A 295 18.11 8.86 -8.39
N ASP A 296 17.60 7.82 -9.06
CA ASP A 296 17.46 6.45 -8.52
C ASP A 296 18.81 5.73 -8.53
#